data_AF-A0A284VKI8-F1
#
_entry.id   AF-A0A284VKI8-F1
#
_cell.length_a   1.000
_cell.length_b   1.000
_cell.length_c   1.000
_cell.angle_alpha   90.00
_cell.angle_beta   90.00
_cell.angle_gamma   90.00
#
_symmetry.space_group_name_H-M   'P 1'
#
loop_
_entity.id
_entity.type
_entity.pdbx_description
1 polymer ?
#
loop_
_entity_poly.entity_id
_entity_poly.type
_entity_poly.pdbx_seq_one_letter_code
_entity_poly.pdbx_strand_id
1 'polypeptide(L)'
;MLDVKNALEVINEVVIIPAAIIIFFLLMYMVFYLRNKDPDIIRSKIFLKYEEFKKAFMLFALFAFVLVIHVSLIYIPHLFLFTDYPLIEDVQRFFGLTLTLIMITFVSYIYRSMK
;
A
#
# COMPACT_ATOMS: atom_id res chain seq x y z
N MET A 1 -1.00 -26.28 -17.28
CA MET A 1 -1.37 -25.62 -16.00
C MET A 1 -0.14 -25.12 -15.23
N LEU A 2 0.99 -25.85 -15.27
CA LEU A 2 2.29 -25.37 -14.76
C LEU A 2 2.84 -24.14 -15.52
N ASP A 3 2.74 -24.11 -16.86
CA ASP A 3 3.27 -22.98 -17.65
C ASP A 3 2.56 -21.64 -17.41
N VAL A 4 1.22 -21.66 -17.24
CA VAL A 4 0.45 -20.44 -16.98
C VAL A 4 0.74 -19.88 -15.59
N LYS A 5 0.97 -20.77 -14.61
CA LYS A 5 1.32 -20.37 -13.24
C LYS A 5 2.69 -19.68 -13.21
N ASN A 6 3.65 -20.22 -13.96
CA ASN A 6 4.97 -19.64 -14.11
C ASN A 6 4.93 -18.29 -14.85
N ALA A 7 4.12 -18.18 -15.91
CA ALA A 7 3.96 -16.93 -16.66
C ALA A 7 3.33 -15.81 -15.81
N LEU A 8 2.32 -16.12 -15.00
CA LEU A 8 1.70 -15.15 -14.09
C LEU A 8 2.66 -14.72 -12.98
N GLU A 9 3.44 -15.65 -12.41
CA GLU A 9 4.48 -15.33 -11.43
C GLU A 9 5.53 -14.37 -12.04
N VAL A 10 6.00 -14.65 -13.26
CA VAL A 10 6.95 -13.78 -13.98
C VAL A 10 6.35 -12.41 -14.30
N ILE A 11 5.09 -12.33 -14.73
CA ILE A 11 4.42 -11.05 -14.98
C ILE A 11 4.28 -10.25 -13.68
N ASN A 12 3.95 -10.91 -12.58
CA ASN A 12 3.83 -10.25 -11.28
C ASN A 12 5.17 -9.71 -10.79
N GLU A 13 6.24 -10.50 -10.93
CA GLU A 13 7.62 -10.11 -10.57
C GLU A 13 8.16 -8.98 -11.44
N VAL A 14 8.01 -9.08 -12.78
CA VAL A 14 8.68 -8.19 -13.74
C VAL A 14 7.87 -6.94 -14.07
N VAL A 15 6.54 -7.01 -13.99
CA VAL A 15 5.65 -5.90 -14.40
C VAL A 15 4.90 -5.32 -13.20
N ILE A 16 4.18 -6.14 -12.45
CA ILE A 16 3.27 -5.64 -11.41
C ILE A 16 4.04 -5.04 -10.23
N ILE A 17 5.06 -5.74 -9.72
CA ILE A 17 5.85 -5.24 -8.58
C ILE A 17 6.56 -3.93 -8.94
N PRO A 18 7.30 -3.80 -10.07
CA PRO A 18 7.91 -2.54 -10.47
C PRO A 18 6.88 -1.42 -10.67
N ALA A 19 5.74 -1.70 -11.30
CA ALA A 19 4.67 -0.73 -11.46
C ALA A 19 4.10 -0.27 -10.10
N ALA A 20 3.88 -1.19 -9.17
CA ALA A 20 3.40 -0.89 -7.82
C ALA A 20 4.41 -0.02 -7.05
N ILE A 21 5.70 -0.29 -7.17
CA ILE A 21 6.78 0.54 -6.58
C ILE A 21 6.76 1.96 -7.17
N ILE A 22 6.65 2.10 -8.50
CA ILE A 22 6.57 3.42 -9.15
C ILE A 22 5.34 4.19 -8.70
N ILE A 23 4.17 3.53 -8.67
CA ILE A 23 2.91 4.13 -8.21
C ILE A 23 3.02 4.52 -6.73
N PHE A 24 3.67 3.71 -5.90
CA PHE A 24 3.93 4.04 -4.50
C PHE A 24 4.77 5.32 -4.36
N PHE A 25 5.86 5.46 -5.13
CA PHE A 25 6.66 6.68 -5.10
C PHE A 25 5.89 7.91 -5.61
N LEU A 26 5.07 7.75 -6.65
CA LEU A 26 4.17 8.81 -7.12
C LEU A 26 3.16 9.23 -6.04
N LEU A 27 2.60 8.26 -5.32
CA LEU A 27 1.73 8.50 -4.18
C LEU A 27 2.45 9.25 -3.06
N MET A 28 3.64 8.81 -2.67
CA MET A 28 4.47 9.48 -1.66
C MET A 28 4.82 10.91 -2.08
N TYR A 29 5.14 11.12 -3.36
CA TYR A 29 5.35 12.45 -3.91
C TYR A 29 4.09 13.32 -3.78
N MET A 30 2.91 12.80 -4.15
CA MET A 30 1.65 13.51 -3.96
C MET A 30 1.37 13.82 -2.49
N VAL A 31 1.62 12.88 -1.57
CA VAL A 31 1.49 13.08 -0.11
C VAL A 31 2.36 14.26 0.32
N PHE A 32 3.64 14.26 -0.08
CA PHE A 32 4.59 15.30 0.31
C PHE A 32 4.23 16.66 -0.31
N TYR A 33 3.85 16.66 -1.58
CA TYR A 33 3.39 17.86 -2.29
C TYR A 33 2.17 18.49 -1.61
N LEU A 34 1.15 17.69 -1.30
CA LEU A 34 -0.08 18.15 -0.64
C LEU A 34 0.17 18.57 0.81
N ARG A 35 1.15 17.96 1.49
CA ARG A 35 1.53 18.35 2.86
C ARG A 35 2.06 19.77 2.94
N ASN A 36 2.79 20.22 1.92
CA ASN A 36 3.51 21.50 1.88
C ASN A 36 2.70 22.62 1.20
N LYS A 37 1.51 22.34 0.66
CA LYS A 37 0.64 23.32 0.02
C LYS A 37 -0.33 23.94 1.01
N ASP A 38 -0.64 25.23 0.76
CA ASP A 38 -1.53 26.02 1.58
C ASP A 38 -2.92 25.35 1.71
N PRO A 39 -3.45 25.19 2.93
CA PRO A 39 -4.72 24.51 3.16
C PRO A 39 -5.88 25.11 2.36
N ASP A 40 -5.89 26.43 2.19
CA ASP A 40 -6.99 27.16 1.54
C ASP A 40 -7.07 26.89 0.02
N ILE A 41 -5.93 26.65 -0.64
CA ILE A 41 -5.89 26.28 -2.06
C ILE A 41 -6.47 24.88 -2.27
N ILE A 42 -6.24 23.96 -1.32
CA ILE A 42 -6.68 22.57 -1.38
C ILE A 42 -8.14 22.42 -0.93
N ARG A 43 -8.56 23.17 0.10
CA ARG A 43 -9.93 23.16 0.65
C ARG A 43 -10.98 23.59 -0.36
N SER A 44 -10.63 24.48 -1.29
CA SER A 44 -11.52 24.91 -2.38
C SER A 44 -11.87 23.80 -3.39
N LYS A 45 -11.13 22.68 -3.41
CA LYS A 45 -11.30 21.59 -4.39
C LYS A 45 -11.65 20.23 -3.77
N ILE A 46 -11.50 20.06 -2.45
CA ILE A 46 -11.71 18.78 -1.76
C ILE A 46 -12.63 19.03 -0.56
N PHE A 47 -13.80 18.37 -0.55
CA PHE A 47 -14.88 18.53 0.43
C PHE A 47 -14.54 18.09 1.88
N LEU A 48 -13.34 17.55 2.13
CA LEU A 48 -12.89 17.08 3.44
C LEU A 48 -12.14 18.18 4.20
N LYS A 49 -12.31 18.24 5.52
CA LYS A 49 -11.49 19.10 6.39
C LYS A 49 -10.01 18.75 6.15
N TYR A 50 -9.16 19.75 5.89
CA TYR A 50 -7.77 19.56 5.46
C TYR A 50 -6.94 18.63 6.38
N GLU A 51 -7.20 18.65 7.69
CA GLU A 51 -6.54 17.73 8.63
C GLU A 51 -6.98 16.26 8.45
N GLU A 52 -8.25 16.02 8.16
CA GLU A 52 -8.79 14.68 7.94
C GLU A 52 -8.30 14.11 6.61
N PHE A 53 -8.18 14.98 5.60
CA PHE A 53 -7.56 14.63 4.34
C PHE A 53 -6.09 14.21 4.54
N LYS A 54 -5.30 14.98 5.30
CA LYS A 54 -3.90 14.61 5.64
C LYS A 54 -3.80 13.24 6.31
N LYS A 55 -4.68 12.95 7.27
CA LYS A 55 -4.72 11.66 7.99
C LYS A 55 -5.11 10.50 7.07
N ALA A 56 -6.14 10.66 6.26
CA ALA A 56 -6.57 9.66 5.28
C ALA A 56 -5.46 9.37 4.25
N PHE A 57 -4.76 10.40 3.79
CA PHE A 57 -3.65 10.27 2.84
C PHE A 57 -2.44 9.54 3.45
N MET A 58 -2.11 9.80 4.73
CA MET A 58 -1.05 9.04 5.41
C MET A 58 -1.44 7.57 5.63
N LEU A 59 -2.69 7.30 6.00
CA LEU A 59 -3.20 5.93 6.12
C LEU A 59 -3.12 5.18 4.78
N PHE A 60 -3.46 5.86 3.67
CA PHE A 60 -3.38 5.28 2.34
C PHE A 60 -1.93 5.02 1.90
N ALA A 61 -0.99 5.92 2.22
CA ALA A 61 0.44 5.70 1.98
C ALA A 61 0.97 4.49 2.77
N LEU A 62 0.59 4.37 4.05
CA LEU A 62 0.97 3.22 4.87
C LEU A 62 0.40 1.91 4.31
N PHE A 63 -0.87 1.92 3.89
CA PHE A 63 -1.50 0.79 3.21
C PHE A 63 -0.71 0.35 1.98
N ALA A 64 -0.40 1.29 1.08
CA ALA A 64 0.32 1.01 -0.15
C ALA A 64 1.73 0.46 0.11
N PHE A 65 2.43 0.99 1.11
CA PHE A 65 3.75 0.47 1.51
C PHE A 65 3.68 -0.99 1.97
N VAL A 66 2.75 -1.30 2.88
CA VAL A 66 2.58 -2.66 3.38
C VAL A 66 2.13 -3.61 2.26
N LEU A 67 1.31 -3.13 1.31
CA LEU A 67 0.83 -3.93 0.19
C LEU A 67 1.98 -4.33 -0.73
N VAL A 68 2.88 -3.40 -1.05
CA VAL A 68 4.06 -3.69 -1.86
C VAL A 68 4.94 -4.75 -1.20
N ILE A 69 5.18 -4.65 0.12
CA ILE A 69 5.93 -5.65 0.87
C ILE A 69 5.22 -7.01 0.82
N HIS A 70 3.93 -7.03 1.12
CA HIS A 70 3.14 -8.27 1.15
C HIS A 70 3.14 -8.99 -0.21
N VAL A 71 2.93 -8.25 -1.31
CA VAL A 71 2.96 -8.79 -2.67
C VAL A 71 4.36 -9.24 -3.06
N SER A 72 5.40 -8.49 -2.67
CA SER A 72 6.80 -8.87 -2.95
C SER A 72 7.18 -10.18 -2.26
N LEU A 73 6.70 -10.42 -1.05
CA LEU A 73 6.91 -11.68 -0.32
C LEU A 73 6.21 -12.88 -0.99
N ILE A 74 5.10 -12.66 -1.70
CA ILE A 74 4.35 -13.73 -2.39
C ILE A 74 5.06 -14.14 -3.67
N TYR A 75 5.49 -13.16 -4.49
CA TYR A 75 5.98 -13.44 -5.84
C TYR A 75 7.51 -13.52 -5.96
N ILE A 76 8.26 -13.02 -4.97
CA ILE A 76 9.72 -13.04 -4.99
C ILE A 76 10.30 -13.60 -3.68
N PRO A 77 9.92 -14.81 -3.26
CA PRO A 77 10.43 -15.39 -2.02
C PRO A 77 11.96 -15.59 -2.06
N HIS A 78 12.55 -15.75 -3.25
CA HIS A 78 14.00 -15.98 -3.45
C HIS A 78 14.91 -14.79 -3.18
N LEU A 79 14.44 -13.54 -3.27
CA LEU A 79 15.26 -12.36 -2.90
C LEU A 79 15.35 -12.19 -1.38
N PHE A 80 14.38 -12.73 -0.64
CA PHE A 80 14.43 -12.79 0.81
C PHE A 80 15.19 -14.08 1.15
N LEU A 81 16.51 -13.96 1.39
CA LEU A 81 17.50 -15.01 1.69
C LEU A 81 17.18 -15.87 2.95
N PHE A 82 15.92 -16.15 3.24
CA PHE A 82 15.48 -17.04 4.30
C PHE A 82 15.19 -18.41 3.68
N THR A 83 16.15 -19.31 3.81
CA THR A 83 16.04 -20.73 3.43
C THR A 83 14.98 -21.51 4.23
N ASP A 84 14.31 -20.87 5.21
CA ASP A 84 13.28 -21.49 6.05
C ASP A 84 11.87 -21.09 5.59
N TYR A 85 11.23 -22.02 4.87
CA TYR A 85 9.81 -21.97 4.45
C TYR A 85 8.80 -21.52 5.54
N PRO A 86 8.89 -21.93 6.81
CA PRO A 86 7.89 -21.52 7.81
C PRO A 86 7.93 -20.02 8.16
N LEU A 87 9.10 -19.38 8.09
CA LEU A 87 9.25 -17.96 8.44
C LEU A 87 8.53 -17.05 7.41
N ILE A 88 8.62 -17.39 6.12
CA ILE A 88 8.00 -16.60 5.04
C ILE A 88 6.47 -16.64 5.17
N GLU A 89 5.89 -17.80 5.49
CA GLU A 89 4.45 -17.94 5.64
C GLU A 89 3.91 -17.11 6.83
N ASP A 90 4.61 -17.13 7.97
CA ASP A 90 4.24 -16.32 9.13
C ASP A 90 4.37 -14.82 8.87
N VAL A 91 5.43 -14.40 8.18
CA VAL A 91 5.66 -13.00 7.80
C VAL A 91 4.59 -12.53 6.80
N GLN A 92 4.24 -13.36 5.81
CA GLN A 92 3.14 -13.07 4.89
C GLN A 92 1.81 -12.91 5.62
N ARG A 93 1.47 -13.81 6.55
CA ARG A 93 0.25 -13.72 7.37
C ARG A 93 0.23 -12.44 8.20
N PHE A 94 1.35 -12.08 8.82
CA PHE A 94 1.48 -10.84 9.59
C PHE A 94 1.20 -9.60 8.72
N PHE A 95 1.80 -9.50 7.54
CA PHE A 95 1.57 -8.37 6.64
C PHE A 95 0.13 -8.35 6.08
N GLY A 96 -0.46 -9.51 5.78
CA GLY A 96 -1.86 -9.60 5.37
C GLY A 96 -2.83 -9.13 6.47
N LEU A 97 -2.59 -9.51 7.72
CA LEU A 97 -3.35 -9.02 8.88
C LEU A 97 -3.17 -7.50 9.06
N THR A 98 -1.94 -7.01 8.90
CA THR A 98 -1.62 -5.58 8.99
C THR A 98 -2.38 -4.77 7.93
N LEU A 99 -2.44 -5.26 6.68
CA LEU A 99 -3.25 -4.63 5.62
C LEU A 99 -4.72 -4.54 5.99
N THR A 100 -5.26 -5.62 6.54
CA THR A 100 -6.65 -5.70 6.98
C THR A 100 -6.94 -4.67 8.07
N LEU A 101 -6.07 -4.56 9.07
CA LEU A 101 -6.19 -3.56 10.13
C LEU A 101 -6.09 -2.12 9.61
N ILE A 102 -5.19 -1.85 8.67
CA ILE A 102 -5.09 -0.54 8.03
C ILE A 102 -6.39 -0.20 7.28
N MET A 103 -6.97 -1.15 6.54
CA MET A 103 -8.24 -0.95 5.84
C MET A 103 -9.41 -0.70 6.80
N ILE A 104 -9.53 -1.50 7.87
CA ILE A 104 -10.56 -1.28 8.89
C ILE A 104 -10.42 0.12 9.50
N THR A 105 -9.19 0.53 9.81
CA THR A 105 -8.90 1.85 10.39
C THR A 105 -9.25 2.97 9.41
N PHE A 106 -8.88 2.82 8.14
CA PHE A 106 -9.18 3.78 7.09
C PHE A 106 -10.69 3.98 6.89
N VAL A 107 -11.45 2.89 6.77
CA VAL A 107 -12.91 2.94 6.63
C VAL A 107 -13.57 3.55 7.87
N SER A 108 -13.12 3.15 9.07
CA SER A 108 -13.61 3.69 10.34
C SER A 108 -13.35 5.19 10.46
N TYR A 109 -12.18 5.65 9.99
CA TYR A 109 -11.81 7.06 10.00
C TYR A 109 -12.70 7.87 9.08
N ILE A 110 -12.92 7.43 7.83
CA ILE A 110 -13.82 8.08 6.87
C ILE A 110 -15.24 8.15 7.44
N TYR A 111 -15.77 7.04 7.95
CA TYR A 111 -17.11 6.99 8.52
C TYR A 111 -17.29 8.00 9.66
N ARG A 112 -16.30 8.15 10.54
CA ARG A 112 -16.33 9.16 11.61
C ARG A 112 -16.26 10.59 11.08
N SER A 113 -15.47 10.85 10.04
CA SER A 113 -15.35 12.19 9.44
C SER A 113 -16.59 12.63 8.67
N MET A 114 -17.44 11.70 8.24
CA MET A 114 -18.73 11.99 7.57
C MET A 114 -19.88 12.28 8.54
N LYS A 115 -19.73 11.96 9.82
CA LYS A 115 -20.76 12.13 10.85
C LYS A 115 -20.54 13.41 11.66
#